data_AF-A0A520XNS2-F1
#
_entry.id   AF-A0A520XNS2-F1
#
_cell.length_a   1.000
_cell.length_b   1.000
_cell.length_c   1.000
_cell.angle_alpha   90.00
_cell.angle_beta   90.00
_cell.angle_gamma   90.00
#
_symmetry.space_group_name_H-M   'P 1'
#
loop_
_entity.id
_entity.type
_entity.pdbx_description
1 polymer ?
#
loop_
_entity_poly.entity_id
_entity_poly.type
_entity_poly.pdbx_seq_one_letter_code
_entity_poly.pdbx_strand_id
1 'polypeptide(L)'
;MRIAVHPIGEVGRRALRILQAEPAVTEAAAWGVSETPPRTRVVDSLDGFAVVVTDRPEPDDLARECLSAGASLVTTAGWGGEPWQAFADAGLSLVVGANIETGLAASLALQEAALMDEPLEVRLAWTVPGRPRRRGEPIPFPEPVGSRWGQEVDPQGWASHNLPVKAFEAPVEGEWSAAMARVSGALDEGVQRTIVGVADHRMYLAAIALAAPAVPVGQHAYHPGRHWASAAPTAYLDRALASGLDVASFHETTPA
;
A
#
# COMPACT_ATOMS: atom_id res chain seq x y z
N MET A 1 18.62 7.45 -5.17
CA MET A 1 18.83 6.24 -4.34
C MET A 1 18.77 5.00 -5.23
N ARG A 2 19.39 3.88 -4.84
CA ARG A 2 19.35 2.62 -5.60
C ARG A 2 18.35 1.66 -4.95
N ILE A 3 17.43 1.11 -5.74
CA ILE A 3 16.39 0.18 -5.29
C ILE A 3 16.51 -1.14 -6.05
N ALA A 4 16.56 -2.25 -5.32
CA ALA A 4 16.48 -3.58 -5.89
C ALA A 4 15.04 -4.08 -5.81
N VAL A 5 14.58 -4.78 -6.83
CA VAL A 5 13.27 -5.44 -6.82
C VAL A 5 13.50 -6.92 -6.99
N HIS A 6 12.82 -7.73 -6.18
CA HIS A 6 12.74 -9.17 -6.31
C HIS A 6 11.36 -9.55 -6.88
N PRO A 7 11.17 -9.50 -8.22
CA PRO A 7 9.86 -9.63 -8.82
C PRO A 7 9.49 -11.09 -9.08
N ILE A 8 8.75 -11.71 -8.16
CA ILE A 8 8.26 -13.10 -8.33
C ILE A 8 7.11 -13.13 -9.34
N GLY A 9 6.18 -12.19 -9.24
CA GLY A 9 4.97 -12.12 -10.05
C GLY A 9 4.90 -10.90 -10.95
N GLU A 10 3.75 -10.76 -11.62
CA GLU A 10 3.46 -9.62 -12.48
C GLU A 10 3.41 -8.29 -11.70
N VAL A 11 2.98 -8.33 -10.43
CA VAL A 11 2.94 -7.16 -9.55
C VAL A 11 4.35 -6.62 -9.33
N GLY A 12 5.30 -7.48 -8.94
CA GLY A 12 6.70 -7.09 -8.76
C GLY A 12 7.35 -6.61 -10.06
N ARG A 13 7.08 -7.27 -11.19
CA ARG A 13 7.60 -6.83 -12.50
C ARG A 13 7.09 -5.45 -12.91
N ARG A 14 5.83 -5.12 -12.59
CA ARG A 14 5.26 -3.79 -12.83
C ARG A 14 5.77 -2.76 -11.84
N ALA A 15 5.90 -3.13 -10.55
CA ALA A 15 6.48 -2.25 -9.53
C ALA A 15 7.92 -1.85 -9.91
N LEU A 16 8.70 -2.78 -10.46
CA LEU A 16 10.02 -2.46 -11.02
C LEU A 16 9.97 -1.41 -12.14
N ARG A 17 9.01 -1.50 -13.07
CA ARG A 17 8.88 -0.50 -14.14
C ARG A 17 8.46 0.87 -13.60
N ILE A 18 7.59 0.90 -12.62
CA ILE A 18 7.22 2.14 -11.92
C ILE A 18 8.48 2.76 -11.31
N LEU A 19 9.24 1.98 -10.52
CA LEU A 19 10.47 2.44 -9.87
C LEU A 19 11.59 2.83 -10.85
N GLN A 20 11.64 2.25 -12.04
CA GLN A 20 12.55 2.66 -13.11
C GLN A 20 12.19 4.03 -13.70
N ALA A 21 10.93 4.44 -13.61
CA ALA A 21 10.46 5.75 -14.05
C ALA A 21 10.53 6.80 -12.92
N GLU A 22 10.78 6.40 -11.67
CA GLU A 22 10.77 7.30 -10.52
C GLU A 22 11.99 8.25 -10.49
N PRO A 23 11.81 9.58 -10.56
CA PRO A 23 12.93 10.53 -10.62
C PRO A 23 13.86 10.50 -9.39
N ALA A 24 13.36 10.11 -8.23
CA ALA A 24 14.15 9.99 -6.99
C ALA A 24 15.06 8.73 -6.98
N VAL A 25 14.82 7.81 -7.92
CA VAL A 25 15.52 6.53 -8.03
C VAL A 25 16.59 6.65 -9.10
N THR A 26 17.85 6.57 -8.66
CA THR A 26 19.02 6.63 -9.56
C THR A 26 19.26 5.31 -10.28
N GLU A 27 18.82 4.21 -9.68
CA GLU A 27 18.85 2.88 -10.29
C GLU A 27 17.75 2.02 -9.68
N ALA A 28 16.93 1.40 -10.53
CA ALA A 28 16.01 0.34 -10.16
C ALA A 28 16.38 -0.93 -10.94
N ALA A 29 16.83 -1.96 -10.23
CA ALA A 29 17.32 -3.21 -10.81
C ALA A 29 16.52 -4.42 -10.32
N ALA A 30 16.42 -5.44 -11.16
CA ALA A 30 15.92 -6.74 -10.74
C ALA A 30 17.02 -7.54 -10.05
N TRP A 31 16.66 -8.29 -9.02
CA TRP A 31 17.59 -9.13 -8.26
C TRP A 31 16.94 -10.46 -7.88
N GLY A 32 17.74 -11.54 -7.86
CA GLY A 32 17.29 -12.88 -7.47
C GLY A 32 16.33 -13.54 -8.46
N VAL A 33 16.35 -13.12 -9.73
CA VAL A 33 15.50 -13.66 -10.81
C VAL A 33 16.30 -13.85 -12.09
N SER A 34 15.95 -14.89 -12.86
CA SER A 34 16.59 -15.19 -14.15
C SER A 34 15.92 -14.51 -15.35
N GLU A 35 14.64 -14.16 -15.24
CA GLU A 35 13.86 -13.57 -16.32
C GLU A 35 13.29 -12.21 -15.93
N THR A 36 13.56 -11.22 -16.78
CA THR A 36 13.08 -9.85 -16.57
C THR A 36 12.58 -9.21 -17.87
N PRO A 37 11.76 -8.15 -17.77
CA PRO A 37 11.37 -7.40 -18.96
C PRO A 37 12.60 -6.91 -19.74
N PRO A 38 12.51 -6.79 -21.08
CA PRO A 38 13.60 -6.26 -21.90
C PRO A 38 14.11 -4.93 -21.34
N ARG A 39 15.44 -4.73 -21.35
CA ARG A 39 16.13 -3.52 -20.83
C ARG A 39 16.14 -3.37 -19.31
N THR A 40 15.66 -4.36 -18.56
CA THR A 40 15.86 -4.43 -17.12
C THR A 40 17.26 -4.93 -16.82
N ARG A 41 18.01 -4.17 -16.01
CA ARG A 41 19.29 -4.66 -15.47
C ARG A 41 18.99 -5.69 -14.37
N VAL A 42 19.63 -6.85 -14.47
CA VAL A 42 19.68 -7.85 -13.40
C VAL A 42 21.00 -7.64 -12.64
N VAL A 43 20.95 -7.69 -11.31
CA VAL A 43 22.13 -7.63 -10.45
C VAL A 43 22.24 -8.90 -9.62
N ASP A 44 23.48 -9.32 -9.37
CA ASP A 44 23.79 -10.53 -8.61
C ASP A 44 24.05 -10.26 -7.12
N SER A 45 24.18 -8.97 -6.74
CA SER A 45 24.41 -8.53 -5.37
C SER A 45 23.52 -7.33 -5.02
N LEU A 46 23.15 -7.25 -3.75
CA LEU A 46 22.41 -6.13 -3.13
C LEU A 46 23.34 -4.99 -2.66
N ASP A 47 24.65 -5.09 -2.88
CA ASP A 47 25.62 -4.09 -2.42
C ASP A 47 25.29 -2.68 -2.93
N GLY A 48 25.14 -1.76 -1.96
CA GLY A 48 24.85 -0.35 -2.21
C GLY A 48 23.41 -0.06 -2.65
N PHE A 49 22.49 -1.03 -2.52
CA PHE A 49 21.06 -0.79 -2.63
C PHE A 49 20.49 -0.40 -1.26
N ALA A 50 19.71 0.68 -1.22
CA ALA A 50 19.14 1.19 0.03
C ALA A 50 17.86 0.45 0.43
N VAL A 51 17.10 0.00 -0.57
CA VAL A 51 15.79 -0.62 -0.40
C VAL A 51 15.65 -1.81 -1.34
N VAL A 52 15.06 -2.89 -0.83
CA VAL A 52 14.60 -4.05 -1.59
C VAL A 52 13.07 -4.07 -1.58
N VAL A 53 12.45 -4.32 -2.73
CA VAL A 53 11.00 -4.41 -2.89
C VAL A 53 10.64 -5.81 -3.38
N THR A 54 9.60 -6.44 -2.83
CA THR A 54 9.19 -7.79 -3.23
C THR A 54 7.67 -7.99 -3.21
N ASP A 55 7.16 -8.75 -4.17
CA ASP A 55 5.80 -9.30 -4.16
C ASP A 55 5.76 -10.77 -3.70
N ARG A 56 6.87 -11.29 -3.17
CA ARG A 56 6.95 -12.64 -2.61
C ARG A 56 6.03 -12.77 -1.38
N PRO A 57 5.12 -13.76 -1.34
CA PRO A 57 4.21 -13.97 -0.20
C PRO A 57 4.91 -14.28 1.13
N GLU A 58 6.04 -15.00 1.06
CA GLU A 58 6.84 -15.43 2.21
C GLU A 58 8.30 -14.96 2.04
N PRO A 59 8.60 -13.71 2.45
CA PRO A 59 9.90 -13.09 2.24
C PRO A 59 10.91 -13.32 3.39
N ASP A 60 10.76 -14.37 4.20
CA ASP A 60 11.63 -14.71 5.34
C ASP A 60 13.12 -14.74 5.00
N ASP A 61 13.48 -15.53 3.99
CA ASP A 61 14.87 -15.64 3.54
C ASP A 61 15.37 -14.31 2.98
N LEU A 62 14.51 -13.63 2.21
CA LEU A 62 14.83 -12.34 1.62
C LEU A 62 15.13 -11.27 2.67
N ALA A 63 14.40 -11.26 3.78
CA ALA A 63 14.64 -10.31 4.85
C ALA A 63 16.03 -10.49 5.48
N ARG A 64 16.51 -11.74 5.62
CA ARG A 64 17.87 -12.00 6.12
C ARG A 64 18.93 -11.53 5.12
N GLU A 65 18.67 -11.69 3.83
CA GLU A 65 19.56 -11.19 2.77
C GLU A 65 19.61 -9.65 2.76
N CYS A 66 18.46 -8.99 2.93
CA CYS A 66 18.38 -7.53 3.06
C CYS A 66 19.16 -7.02 4.28
N LEU A 67 18.98 -7.66 5.44
CA LEU A 67 19.73 -7.34 6.65
C LEU A 67 21.24 -7.48 6.45
N SER A 68 21.67 -8.56 5.79
CA SER A 68 23.08 -8.82 5.49
C SER A 68 23.67 -7.77 4.54
N ALA A 69 22.86 -7.27 3.60
CA ALA A 69 23.23 -6.24 2.64
C ALA A 69 23.09 -4.80 3.17
N GLY A 70 22.53 -4.61 4.37
CA GLY A 70 22.26 -3.27 4.91
C GLY A 70 21.12 -2.54 4.20
N ALA A 71 20.14 -3.27 3.65
CA ALA A 71 19.02 -2.72 2.89
C ALA A 71 17.69 -2.84 3.66
N SER A 72 16.87 -1.79 3.58
CA SER A 72 15.48 -1.85 4.07
C SER A 72 14.62 -2.72 3.15
N LEU A 73 13.53 -3.29 3.66
CA LEU A 73 12.65 -4.20 2.89
C LEU A 73 11.23 -3.65 2.83
N VAL A 74 10.64 -3.68 1.63
CA VAL A 74 9.23 -3.43 1.36
C VAL A 74 8.59 -4.71 0.81
N THR A 75 7.47 -5.13 1.39
CA THR A 75 6.75 -6.34 0.97
C THR A 75 5.23 -6.19 1.02
N THR A 76 4.53 -6.91 0.14
CA THR A 76 3.07 -7.09 0.18
C THR A 76 2.60 -7.94 1.37
N ALA A 77 3.48 -8.76 1.96
CA ALA A 77 3.13 -9.69 3.02
C ALA A 77 2.83 -8.97 4.35
N GLY A 78 1.83 -9.45 5.09
CA GLY A 78 1.55 -9.04 6.47
C GLY A 78 2.33 -9.90 7.46
N TRP A 79 3.51 -9.45 7.88
CA TRP A 79 4.43 -10.27 8.68
C TRP A 79 4.03 -10.35 10.17
N GLY A 80 3.91 -11.56 10.73
CA GLY A 80 3.55 -11.80 12.14
C GLY A 80 4.70 -12.13 13.12
N GLY A 81 5.81 -12.71 12.66
CA GLY A 81 6.96 -13.13 13.49
C GLY A 81 8.25 -12.29 13.37
N GLU A 82 9.34 -12.75 14.00
CA GLU A 82 10.72 -12.27 13.75
C GLU A 82 11.08 -12.44 12.26
N PRO A 83 11.92 -11.58 11.63
CA PRO A 83 13.07 -10.86 12.19
C PRO A 83 12.91 -9.33 12.28
N TRP A 84 11.73 -8.81 12.63
CA TRP A 84 11.55 -7.35 12.64
C TRP A 84 12.46 -6.58 13.62
N GLN A 85 12.81 -7.17 14.77
CA GLN A 85 13.75 -6.56 15.71
C GLN A 85 15.13 -6.33 15.07
N ALA A 86 15.59 -7.27 14.25
CA ALA A 86 16.89 -7.16 13.58
C ALA A 86 16.94 -5.96 12.62
N PHE A 87 15.81 -5.56 12.00
CA PHE A 87 15.75 -4.34 11.21
C PHE A 87 15.94 -3.09 12.09
N ALA A 88 15.26 -3.04 13.24
CA ALA A 88 15.43 -1.92 14.17
C ALA A 88 16.88 -1.81 14.68
N ASP A 89 17.49 -2.93 15.09
CA ASP A 89 18.87 -2.98 15.60
C ASP A 89 19.90 -2.58 14.53
N ALA A 90 19.61 -2.88 13.26
CA ALA A 90 20.44 -2.48 12.12
C ALA A 90 20.18 -1.04 11.63
N GLY A 91 19.22 -0.31 12.21
CA GLY A 91 18.84 1.03 11.74
C GLY A 91 18.09 1.03 10.41
N LEU A 92 17.44 -0.09 10.05
CA LEU A 92 16.74 -0.33 8.79
C LEU A 92 15.22 -0.43 9.01
N SER A 93 14.44 -0.21 7.95
CA SER A 93 12.98 -0.33 8.01
C SER A 93 12.49 -1.59 7.29
N LEU A 94 11.52 -2.26 7.90
CA LEU A 94 10.72 -3.33 7.30
C LEU A 94 9.28 -2.82 7.11
N VAL A 95 8.92 -2.51 5.87
CA VAL A 95 7.57 -2.08 5.51
C VAL A 95 6.76 -3.26 4.97
N VAL A 96 5.70 -3.60 5.70
CA VAL A 96 4.79 -4.73 5.43
C VAL A 96 3.44 -4.24 4.92
N GLY A 97 2.67 -5.12 4.28
CA GLY A 97 1.34 -4.78 3.79
C GLY A 97 1.35 -3.68 2.72
N ALA A 98 2.39 -3.61 1.88
CA ALA A 98 2.45 -2.71 0.73
C ALA A 98 1.53 -3.23 -0.40
N ASN A 99 0.22 -3.23 -0.14
CA ASN A 99 -0.81 -3.81 -0.98
C ASN A 99 -2.08 -2.92 -0.99
N ILE A 100 -3.12 -3.32 -1.73
CA ILE A 100 -4.34 -2.51 -1.90
C ILE A 100 -5.09 -2.34 -0.56
N GLU A 101 -5.13 -3.38 0.28
CA GLU A 101 -5.91 -3.45 1.52
C GLU A 101 -5.28 -2.67 2.68
N THR A 102 -4.06 -3.02 3.06
CA THR A 102 -3.38 -2.54 4.28
C THR A 102 -2.41 -1.40 4.01
N GLY A 103 -2.06 -1.18 2.74
CA GLY A 103 -1.29 -0.03 2.27
C GLY A 103 -2.20 1.06 1.75
N LEU A 104 -2.85 0.83 0.61
CA LEU A 104 -3.54 1.88 -0.14
C LEU A 104 -4.86 2.32 0.50
N ALA A 105 -5.83 1.41 0.69
CA ALA A 105 -7.09 1.74 1.35
C ALA A 105 -6.87 2.31 2.75
N ALA A 106 -5.81 1.84 3.41
CA ALA A 106 -5.44 2.34 4.72
C ALA A 106 -4.82 3.72 4.76
N SER A 107 -3.91 4.01 3.85
CA SER A 107 -3.34 5.35 3.76
C SER A 107 -4.43 6.37 3.40
N LEU A 108 -5.38 6.00 2.52
CA LEU A 108 -6.54 6.84 2.19
C LEU A 108 -7.37 7.17 3.44
N ALA A 109 -7.74 6.17 4.24
CA ALA A 109 -8.55 6.41 5.44
C ALA A 109 -7.78 7.17 6.53
N LEU A 110 -6.49 6.89 6.74
CA LEU A 110 -5.69 7.60 7.74
C LEU A 110 -5.46 9.07 7.36
N GLN A 111 -5.23 9.35 6.07
CA GLN A 111 -5.09 10.72 5.60
C GLN A 111 -6.37 11.52 5.82
N GLU A 112 -7.53 10.96 5.47
CA GLU A 112 -8.82 11.64 5.69
C GLU A 112 -9.19 11.75 7.17
N ALA A 113 -8.87 10.74 7.99
CA ALA A 113 -9.09 10.80 9.44
C ALA A 113 -8.24 11.88 10.12
N ALA A 114 -7.02 12.12 9.63
CA ALA A 114 -6.15 13.17 10.15
C ALA A 114 -6.64 14.60 9.86
N LEU A 115 -7.61 14.76 8.95
CA LEU A 115 -8.24 16.05 8.65
C LEU A 115 -9.46 16.36 9.54
N MET A 116 -9.86 15.42 10.41
CA MET A 116 -11.01 15.57 11.30
C MET A 116 -10.54 15.90 12.72
N ASP A 117 -11.28 16.73 13.44
CA ASP A 117 -11.00 16.99 14.87
C ASP A 117 -11.27 15.74 15.71
N GLU A 118 -12.39 15.07 15.43
CA GLU A 118 -12.77 13.80 16.05
C GLU A 118 -13.33 12.83 14.99
N PRO A 119 -12.57 11.79 14.59
CA PRO A 119 -13.08 10.74 13.72
C PRO A 119 -14.16 9.89 14.43
N LEU A 120 -15.38 9.91 13.91
CA LEU A 120 -16.55 9.21 14.47
C LEU A 120 -16.75 7.81 13.86
N GLU A 121 -16.48 7.67 12.57
CA GLU A 121 -16.55 6.37 11.86
C GLU A 121 -15.54 6.35 10.72
N VAL A 122 -14.75 5.28 10.65
CA VAL A 122 -13.84 5.02 9.52
C VAL A 122 -14.24 3.71 8.88
N ARG A 123 -14.49 3.74 7.57
CA ARG A 123 -14.73 2.55 6.76
C ARG A 123 -13.69 2.47 5.68
N LEU A 124 -13.03 1.32 5.57
CA LEU A 124 -12.19 1.01 4.43
C LEU A 124 -12.81 -0.14 3.65
N ALA A 125 -12.63 -0.11 2.34
CA ALA A 125 -13.03 -1.21 1.48
C ALA A 125 -12.04 -1.40 0.34
N TRP A 126 -11.89 -2.64 -0.10
CA TRP A 126 -11.11 -2.98 -1.27
C TRP A 126 -11.76 -4.12 -2.05
N THR A 127 -11.39 -4.21 -3.31
CA THR A 127 -11.83 -5.31 -4.15
C THR A 127 -10.91 -6.52 -4.03
N VAL A 128 -11.48 -7.72 -4.03
CA VAL A 128 -10.73 -8.98 -4.10
C VAL A 128 -11.14 -9.77 -5.35
N PRO A 129 -10.28 -10.63 -5.92
CA PRO A 129 -10.68 -11.53 -7.00
C PRO A 129 -11.83 -12.44 -6.55
N GLY A 130 -12.95 -12.44 -7.28
CA GLY A 130 -14.02 -13.38 -7.01
C GLY A 130 -15.37 -12.97 -7.56
N ARG A 131 -16.35 -13.87 -7.43
CA ARG A 131 -17.70 -13.66 -7.94
C ARG A 131 -18.41 -12.55 -7.15
N PRO A 132 -18.93 -11.49 -7.80
CA PRO A 132 -19.65 -10.43 -7.12
C PRO A 132 -20.80 -10.93 -6.26
N ARG A 133 -20.94 -10.32 -5.08
CA ARG A 133 -22.02 -10.62 -4.15
C ARG A 133 -23.33 -9.96 -4.58
N ARG A 134 -24.45 -10.50 -4.10
CA ARG A 134 -25.80 -9.95 -4.31
C ARG A 134 -26.36 -9.21 -3.08
N ARG A 135 -25.64 -9.24 -1.96
CA ARG A 135 -26.02 -8.65 -0.67
C ARG A 135 -24.77 -8.39 0.17
N GLY A 136 -24.85 -7.41 1.07
CA GLY A 136 -23.75 -7.01 1.96
C GLY A 136 -23.86 -5.52 2.29
N GLU A 137 -22.74 -4.92 2.66
CA GLU A 137 -22.61 -3.46 2.80
C GLU A 137 -22.47 -2.83 1.40
N PRO A 138 -23.20 -1.75 1.06
CA PRO A 138 -23.02 -1.06 -0.21
C PRO A 138 -21.74 -0.21 -0.20
N ILE A 139 -20.82 -0.53 -1.09
CA ILE A 139 -19.51 0.12 -1.22
C ILE A 139 -19.44 0.88 -2.57
N PRO A 140 -19.36 2.22 -2.56
CA PRO A 140 -19.28 3.02 -3.79
C PRO A 140 -17.83 3.18 -4.26
N PHE A 141 -17.27 2.17 -4.92
CA PHE A 141 -15.97 2.34 -5.59
C PHE A 141 -16.10 3.29 -6.80
N PRO A 142 -15.02 3.99 -7.19
CA PRO A 142 -14.99 4.75 -8.43
C PRO A 142 -15.19 3.88 -9.67
N GLU A 143 -15.59 4.49 -10.78
CA GLU A 143 -15.55 3.86 -12.10
C GLU A 143 -14.10 3.49 -12.48
N PRO A 144 -13.86 2.40 -13.23
CA PRO A 144 -14.86 1.53 -13.88
C PRO A 144 -15.37 0.38 -12.98
N VAL A 145 -14.97 0.33 -11.70
CA VAL A 145 -15.47 -0.71 -10.78
C VAL A 145 -16.91 -0.41 -10.40
N GLY A 146 -17.19 0.83 -9.96
CA GLY A 146 -18.52 1.25 -9.53
C GLY A 146 -19.00 0.55 -8.26
N SER A 147 -20.27 0.77 -7.91
CA SER A 147 -20.83 0.28 -6.63
C SER A 147 -20.86 -1.25 -6.51
N ARG A 148 -20.45 -1.80 -5.37
CA ARG A 148 -20.41 -3.24 -5.07
C ARG A 148 -20.93 -3.57 -3.68
N TRP A 149 -21.17 -4.86 -3.43
CA TRP A 149 -21.56 -5.39 -2.12
C TRP A 149 -20.33 -5.96 -1.41
N GLY A 150 -19.94 -5.33 -0.30
CA GLY A 150 -18.85 -5.74 0.57
C GLY A 150 -19.30 -6.69 1.67
N GLN A 151 -18.38 -7.55 2.11
CA GLN A 151 -18.49 -8.33 3.34
C GLN A 151 -17.53 -7.75 4.38
N GLU A 152 -18.00 -7.59 5.61
CA GLU A 152 -17.15 -7.13 6.71
C GLU A 152 -16.08 -8.17 7.04
N VAL A 153 -14.86 -7.69 7.25
CA VAL A 153 -13.68 -8.48 7.63
C VAL A 153 -12.97 -7.80 8.79
N ASP A 154 -12.06 -8.52 9.45
CA ASP A 154 -11.21 -7.96 10.49
C ASP A 154 -10.24 -6.93 9.87
N PRO A 155 -10.16 -5.68 10.37
CA PRO A 155 -9.25 -4.66 9.86
C PRO A 155 -7.79 -4.96 10.23
N GLN A 156 -7.20 -5.98 9.60
CA GLN A 156 -5.81 -6.38 9.83
C GLN A 156 -4.85 -5.22 9.58
N GLY A 157 -3.89 -5.05 10.49
CA GLY A 157 -2.90 -3.97 10.42
C GLY A 157 -3.36 -2.60 10.91
N TRP A 158 -4.60 -2.48 11.41
CA TRP A 158 -5.15 -1.22 11.93
C TRP A 158 -5.28 -1.12 13.44
N ALA A 159 -5.09 -2.23 14.16
CA ALA A 159 -5.34 -2.32 15.60
C ALA A 159 -4.61 -1.26 16.46
N SER A 160 -3.57 -0.62 15.93
CA SER A 160 -2.78 0.39 16.62
C SER A 160 -3.35 1.82 16.57
N HIS A 161 -4.40 2.10 15.80
CA HIS A 161 -4.81 3.49 15.53
C HIS A 161 -5.90 4.05 16.45
N ASN A 162 -6.48 3.25 17.37
CA ASN A 162 -7.60 3.67 18.25
C ASN A 162 -8.78 4.34 17.51
N LEU A 163 -8.96 4.04 16.22
CA LEU A 163 -10.04 4.58 15.39
C LEU A 163 -11.22 3.59 15.34
N PRO A 164 -12.47 4.07 15.23
CA PRO A 164 -13.65 3.23 15.05
C PRO A 164 -13.72 2.70 13.60
N VAL A 165 -12.88 1.72 13.30
CA VAL A 165 -12.65 1.20 11.95
C VAL A 165 -13.53 -0.01 11.63
N LYS A 166 -14.12 -0.03 10.44
CA LYS A 166 -14.72 -1.21 9.80
C LYS A 166 -14.10 -1.47 8.45
N ALA A 167 -13.75 -2.72 8.18
CA ALA A 167 -13.14 -3.13 6.92
C ALA A 167 -14.06 -4.02 6.10
N PHE A 168 -14.05 -3.82 4.77
CA PHE A 168 -14.92 -4.56 3.86
C PHE A 168 -14.18 -5.06 2.61
N GLU A 169 -14.41 -6.32 2.28
CA GLU A 169 -13.95 -6.91 1.03
C GLU A 169 -15.11 -7.06 0.05
N ALA A 170 -14.90 -6.58 -1.19
CA ALA A 170 -15.86 -6.71 -2.27
C ALA A 170 -15.30 -7.58 -3.41
N PRO A 171 -15.81 -8.81 -3.59
CA PRO A 171 -15.38 -9.65 -4.70
C PRO A 171 -15.76 -9.03 -6.06
N VAL A 172 -14.79 -8.96 -6.98
CA VAL A 172 -15.01 -8.52 -8.37
C VAL A 172 -14.32 -9.44 -9.38
N GLU A 173 -15.03 -9.69 -10.48
CA GLU A 173 -14.51 -10.38 -11.66
C GLU A 173 -13.79 -9.39 -12.58
N GLY A 174 -12.93 -9.92 -13.46
CA GLY A 174 -12.24 -9.14 -14.48
C GLY A 174 -10.95 -8.48 -14.01
N GLU A 175 -10.53 -7.50 -14.80
CA GLU A 175 -9.19 -6.91 -14.73
C GLU A 175 -9.09 -5.70 -13.81
N TRP A 176 -10.21 -5.16 -13.33
CA TRP A 176 -10.23 -3.95 -12.50
C TRP A 176 -10.16 -4.29 -11.00
N SER A 177 -9.63 -3.34 -10.24
CA SER A 177 -9.63 -3.34 -8.78
C SER A 177 -9.81 -1.93 -8.24
N ALA A 178 -10.26 -1.82 -7.00
CA ALA A 178 -10.43 -0.55 -6.33
C ALA A 178 -10.14 -0.64 -4.84
N ALA A 179 -9.83 0.52 -4.26
CA ALA A 179 -9.76 0.77 -2.83
C ALA A 179 -10.57 2.03 -2.52
N MET A 180 -11.15 2.10 -1.32
CA MET A 180 -11.99 3.20 -0.89
C MET A 180 -11.85 3.40 0.62
N ALA A 181 -11.89 4.65 1.04
CA ALA A 181 -12.07 5.05 2.43
C ALA A 181 -13.26 6.00 2.55
N ARG A 182 -14.08 5.78 3.56
CA ARG A 182 -15.12 6.71 4.00
C ARG A 182 -14.84 7.07 5.45
N VAL A 183 -14.65 8.35 5.69
CA VAL A 183 -14.41 8.89 7.03
C VAL A 183 -15.54 9.86 7.35
N SER A 184 -16.20 9.64 8.49
CA SER A 184 -17.11 10.63 9.07
C SER A 184 -16.49 11.14 10.36
N GLY A 185 -16.45 12.45 10.55
CA GLY A 185 -15.83 13.08 11.71
C GLY A 185 -16.50 14.41 12.06
N ALA A 186 -16.31 14.84 13.30
CA ALA A 186 -16.67 16.18 13.72
C ALA A 186 -15.61 17.19 13.27
N LEU A 187 -16.09 18.36 12.88
CA LEU A 187 -15.35 19.59 12.61
C LEU A 187 -16.08 20.76 13.30
N ASP A 188 -15.42 21.90 13.43
CA ASP A 188 -16.02 23.14 13.96
C ASP A 188 -17.38 23.49 13.30
N GLU A 189 -17.56 23.18 12.02
CA GLU A 189 -18.76 23.52 11.23
C GLU A 189 -19.88 22.46 11.29
N GLY A 190 -19.63 21.31 11.92
CA GLY A 190 -20.60 20.20 12.04
C GLY A 190 -19.98 18.83 11.76
N VAL A 191 -20.78 17.90 11.27
CA VAL A 191 -20.30 16.56 10.91
C VAL A 191 -20.00 16.51 9.41
N GLN A 192 -18.74 16.26 9.08
CA GLN A 192 -18.32 16.02 7.70
C GLN A 192 -18.19 14.53 7.43
N ARG A 193 -18.63 14.13 6.24
CA ARG A 193 -18.37 12.82 5.66
C ARG A 193 -17.57 12.99 4.37
N THR A 194 -16.39 12.38 4.34
CA THR A 194 -15.56 12.27 3.14
C THR A 194 -15.57 10.84 2.63
N ILE A 195 -15.66 10.67 1.32
CA ILE A 195 -15.40 9.42 0.61
C ILE A 195 -14.26 9.68 -0.37
N VAL A 196 -13.19 8.90 -0.27
CA VAL A 196 -12.09 8.87 -1.25
C VAL A 196 -11.94 7.47 -1.79
N GLY A 197 -11.62 7.34 -3.07
CA GLY A 197 -11.41 6.04 -3.67
C GLY A 197 -10.54 6.10 -4.91
N VAL A 198 -10.04 4.94 -5.27
CA VAL A 198 -9.17 4.71 -6.42
C VAL A 198 -9.66 3.48 -7.15
N ALA A 199 -9.57 3.48 -8.48
CA ALA A 199 -9.88 2.32 -9.29
C ALA A 199 -8.95 2.28 -10.49
N ASP A 200 -8.34 1.12 -10.73
CA ASP A 200 -7.44 0.91 -11.87
C ASP A 200 -7.36 -0.58 -12.21
N HIS A 201 -6.68 -0.89 -13.31
CA HIS A 201 -6.34 -2.25 -13.70
C HIS A 201 -5.57 -2.90 -12.54
N ARG A 202 -6.03 -4.07 -12.11
CA ARG A 202 -5.63 -4.78 -10.89
C ARG A 202 -4.15 -4.91 -10.69
N MET A 203 -3.45 -5.37 -11.73
CA MET A 203 -2.01 -5.55 -11.65
C MET A 203 -1.25 -4.22 -11.59
N TYR A 204 -1.83 -3.14 -12.11
CA TYR A 204 -1.23 -1.82 -12.05
C TYR A 204 -1.47 -1.18 -10.68
N LEU A 205 -2.71 -1.22 -10.16
CA LEU A 205 -3.02 -0.72 -8.82
C LEU A 205 -2.20 -1.43 -7.73
N ALA A 206 -2.10 -2.76 -7.81
CA ALA A 206 -1.27 -3.53 -6.88
C ALA A 206 0.22 -3.19 -6.99
N ALA A 207 0.71 -2.90 -8.21
CA ALA A 207 2.10 -2.53 -8.42
C ALA A 207 2.43 -1.12 -7.91
N ILE A 208 1.53 -0.16 -8.09
CA ILE A 208 1.62 1.16 -7.44
C ILE A 208 1.65 0.98 -5.92
N ALA A 209 0.72 0.18 -5.38
CA ALA A 209 0.64 -0.02 -3.94
C ALA A 209 1.92 -0.63 -3.33
N LEU A 210 2.61 -1.49 -4.09
CA LEU A 210 3.89 -2.08 -3.72
C LEU A 210 5.08 -1.12 -3.90
N ALA A 211 5.10 -0.32 -4.97
CA ALA A 211 6.21 0.59 -5.29
C ALA A 211 6.20 1.86 -4.43
N ALA A 212 5.02 2.38 -4.10
CA ALA A 212 4.83 3.66 -3.41
C ALA A 212 5.67 3.84 -2.13
N PRO A 213 5.77 2.86 -1.20
CA PRO A 213 6.55 3.04 0.02
C PRO A 213 8.07 2.93 -0.19
N ALA A 214 8.57 2.49 -1.35
CA ALA A 214 9.99 2.26 -1.55
C ALA A 214 10.83 3.54 -1.48
N VAL A 215 10.36 4.63 -2.11
CA VAL A 215 11.05 5.93 -2.06
C VAL A 215 10.98 6.57 -0.66
N PRO A 216 9.82 6.62 0.03
CA PRO A 216 9.74 7.13 1.40
C PRO A 216 10.60 6.34 2.39
N VAL A 217 10.72 5.02 2.25
CA VAL A 217 11.66 4.22 3.04
C VAL A 217 13.10 4.70 2.83
N GLY A 218 13.54 4.86 1.58
CA GLY A 218 14.87 5.39 1.29
C GLY A 218 15.08 6.86 1.64
N GLN A 219 14.00 7.60 1.95
CA GLN A 219 14.01 8.97 2.47
C GLN A 219 13.80 9.04 3.99
N HIS A 220 13.80 7.89 4.67
CA HIS A 220 13.62 7.78 6.13
C HIS A 220 12.27 8.33 6.64
N ALA A 221 11.22 8.26 5.82
CA ALA A 221 9.85 8.57 6.25
C ALA A 221 9.29 7.50 7.22
N TYR A 222 9.86 6.29 7.17
CA TYR A 222 9.64 5.24 8.16
C TYR A 222 10.87 5.17 9.06
N HIS A 223 10.66 5.13 10.37
CA HIS A 223 11.74 4.92 11.32
C HIS A 223 12.28 3.49 11.22
N PRO A 224 13.45 3.20 11.82
CA PRO A 224 13.94 1.83 11.92
C PRO A 224 12.96 0.90 12.65
N GLY A 225 12.81 -0.32 12.14
CA GLY A 225 11.87 -1.32 12.66
C GLY A 225 10.74 -1.66 11.68
N ARG A 226 9.69 -2.32 12.18
CA ARG A 226 8.56 -2.76 11.36
C ARG A 226 7.43 -1.75 11.35
N HIS A 227 6.96 -1.47 10.14
CA HIS A 227 5.85 -0.58 9.87
C HIS A 227 4.88 -1.20 8.87
N TRP A 228 3.59 -0.98 9.06
CA TRP A 228 2.65 -1.10 7.93
C TRP A 228 2.95 0.00 6.92
N ALA A 229 2.73 -0.26 5.64
CA ALA A 229 2.91 0.75 4.59
C ALA A 229 2.09 2.02 4.88
N SER A 230 0.92 1.87 5.48
CA SER A 230 0.03 2.95 5.91
C SER A 230 0.53 3.76 7.12
N ALA A 231 1.65 3.40 7.76
CA ALA A 231 2.20 4.16 8.89
C ALA A 231 2.73 5.56 8.52
N ALA A 232 2.99 5.82 7.23
CA ALA A 232 3.35 7.12 6.71
C ALA A 232 2.39 7.52 5.57
N PRO A 233 1.10 7.75 5.88
CA PRO A 233 0.04 7.78 4.87
C PRO A 233 0.24 8.89 3.83
N THR A 234 0.65 10.09 4.25
CA THR A 234 0.95 11.20 3.34
C THR A 234 2.10 10.88 2.41
N ALA A 235 3.25 10.43 2.94
CA ALA A 235 4.42 10.12 2.13
C ALA A 235 4.18 8.94 1.17
N TYR A 236 3.36 7.97 1.60
CA TYR A 236 2.91 6.86 0.76
C TYR A 236 2.02 7.35 -0.39
N LEU A 237 0.98 8.12 -0.09
CA LEU A 237 0.01 8.58 -1.09
C LEU A 237 0.61 9.58 -2.07
N ASP A 238 1.45 10.52 -1.60
CA ASP A 238 2.18 11.45 -2.48
C ASP A 238 2.99 10.71 -3.54
N ARG A 239 3.60 9.57 -3.16
CA ARG A 239 4.36 8.74 -4.10
C ARG A 239 3.45 7.93 -5.00
N ALA A 240 2.37 7.36 -4.50
CA ALA A 240 1.40 6.68 -5.33
C ALA A 240 0.81 7.61 -6.41
N LEU A 241 0.46 8.85 -6.04
CA LEU A 241 -0.01 9.90 -6.96
C LEU A 241 1.07 10.25 -7.99
N ALA A 242 2.32 10.42 -7.57
CA ALA A 242 3.44 10.68 -8.48
C ALA A 242 3.69 9.54 -9.48
N SER A 243 3.41 8.29 -9.08
CA SER A 243 3.44 7.10 -9.95
C SER A 243 2.20 6.94 -10.84
N GLY A 244 1.27 7.91 -10.84
CA GLY A 244 0.10 7.94 -11.72
C GLY A 244 -1.18 7.35 -11.12
N LEU A 245 -1.28 7.25 -9.79
CA LEU A 245 -2.55 6.95 -9.13
C LEU A 245 -3.52 8.14 -9.28
N ASP A 246 -4.74 7.88 -9.71
CA ASP A 246 -5.82 8.86 -9.72
C ASP A 246 -6.81 8.60 -8.56
N VAL A 247 -7.13 9.66 -7.80
CA VAL A 247 -8.04 9.60 -6.64
C VAL A 247 -9.32 10.36 -6.95
N ALA A 248 -10.45 9.71 -6.75
CA ALA A 248 -11.77 10.33 -6.75
C ALA A 248 -12.19 10.66 -5.31
N SER A 249 -12.74 11.86 -5.08
CA SER A 249 -13.24 12.27 -3.77
C SER A 249 -14.65 12.84 -3.84
N PHE A 250 -15.39 12.69 -2.73
CA PHE A 250 -16.71 13.25 -2.51
C PHE A 250 -16.85 13.67 -1.04
N HIS A 251 -17.36 14.88 -0.80
CA HIS A 251 -17.51 15.46 0.53
C HIS A 251 -18.96 15.89 0.76
N GLU A 252 -19.48 15.56 1.93
CA GLU A 252 -20.83 15.91 2.39
C GLU A 252 -20.72 16.50 3.79
N THR A 253 -21.18 17.74 3.99
CA THR A 253 -21.18 18.41 5.29
C THR A 253 -22.61 18.54 5.78
N THR A 254 -22.87 18.05 6.99
CA THR A 254 -24.15 18.26 7.69
C THR A 254 -23.94 19.34 8.75
N PRO A 255 -24.63 20.49 8.67
CA PRO A 255 -24.52 21.53 9.68
C PRO A 255 -24.97 21.02 11.05
N ALA A 256 -24.31 21.53 12.10
CA ALA A 256 -24.59 21.22 13.50
C ALA A 256 -25.99 21.67 13.95
#